data_AF-A0A833YQF6-F1
#
_entry.id   AF-A0A833YQF6-F1
#
_cell.length_a   1.000
_cell.length_b   1.000
_cell.length_c   1.000
_cell.angle_alpha   90.00
_cell.angle_beta   90.00
_cell.angle_gamma   90.00
#
_symmetry.space_group_name_H-M   'P 1'
#
loop_
_entity.id
_entity.type
_entity.pdbx_description
1 polymer ?
#
loop_
_entity_poly.entity_id
_entity_poly.type
_entity_poly.pdbx_seq_one_letter_code
_entity_poly.pdbx_strand_id
1 'polypeptide(L)'
;MNVNLTRRTLDRCQGNLETLQKTVLRIKQTDEERLREEYRRLVEGLREASVARETDAHLANPVLPDEVLQEAVPGSIRTAEHFLGFLRRLLEYVKWRLRVQHVVQESPPAFLSGLAQRVCIQRKPLRFCAERLRSLLHTLEITDLADFSPLTLLANFATLVSTYAKGFTIIIEPFDDRTPTIANPILHFSCMDASLAIKPVFERFQSVIITSGTLSPLDIYPRILDFHPVTMATFTMTLARVCLCPMIIGRGNDQVAISSKFETRDDIAVIRNYGNLLLEMSAVVPDGIVAFFTSYQYMESTVASWYEQGILENIQRNKLLFIETQDGAETSVALEKYQEACENGRGAILLSVARGKVSEGIDFVHHFGRAVIMFGVPYVYTQSRILKARLEYLRDQFQIRENDFLTFDAMRHAAQCVGRAIRGKTDYGLMIFADKRFARADKRGKLPRWIQEHLTDANLNLTVDEGVQVAKYFLRQMAQPFHREDQLGLSLLSLEQLESEETLQRIQQIAQQL
;
A
#
# COMPACT_ATOMS: atom_id res chain seq x y z
N MET A 1 5.50 2.18 10.50
CA MET A 1 6.10 3.04 11.54
C MET A 1 5.93 4.54 11.26
N ASN A 2 5.09 4.95 10.31
CA ASN A 2 4.93 6.38 9.98
C ASN A 2 3.91 7.02 10.94
N VAL A 3 4.15 8.28 11.32
CA VAL A 3 3.25 9.04 12.18
C VAL A 3 2.96 10.40 11.54
N ASN A 4 1.68 10.75 11.45
CA ASN A 4 1.23 12.03 10.92
C ASN A 4 0.62 12.85 12.05
N LEU A 5 1.11 14.07 12.25
CA LEU A 5 0.62 15.02 13.24
C LEU A 5 0.00 16.21 12.51
N THR A 6 -1.28 16.46 12.76
CA THR A 6 -2.01 17.60 12.18
C THR A 6 -2.24 18.67 13.24
N ARG A 7 -2.50 19.92 12.83
CA ARG A 7 -2.88 20.98 13.77
C ARG A 7 -4.10 20.60 14.62
N ARG A 8 -5.12 19.99 14.02
CA ARG A 8 -6.32 19.50 14.73
C ARG A 8 -5.96 18.47 15.81
N THR A 9 -5.01 17.57 15.51
CA THR A 9 -4.49 16.61 16.49
C THR A 9 -3.87 17.34 17.69
N LEU A 10 -3.00 18.33 17.44
CA LEU A 10 -2.31 19.08 18.50
C LEU A 10 -3.26 19.95 19.35
N ASP A 11 -4.32 20.49 18.75
CA ASP A 11 -5.34 21.25 19.48
C ASP A 11 -6.17 20.33 20.39
N ARG A 12 -6.52 19.12 19.93
CA ARG A 12 -7.13 18.09 20.79
C ARG A 12 -6.17 17.62 21.89
N CYS A 13 -4.88 17.45 21.60
CA CYS A 13 -3.87 17.13 22.62
C CYS A 13 -3.85 18.15 23.76
N GLN A 14 -4.03 19.44 23.46
CA GLN A 14 -4.08 20.50 24.48
C GLN A 14 -5.26 20.30 25.42
N GLY A 15 -6.46 20.06 24.88
CA GLY A 15 -7.65 19.77 25.68
C GLY A 15 -7.47 18.52 26.53
N ASN A 16 -6.91 17.45 25.95
CA ASN A 16 -6.62 16.21 26.68
C ASN A 16 -5.64 16.43 27.83
N LEU A 17 -4.62 17.27 27.64
CA LEU A 17 -3.64 17.56 28.67
C LEU A 17 -4.26 18.35 29.84
N GLU A 18 -5.20 19.25 29.55
CA GLU A 18 -5.95 20.00 30.57
C GLU A 18 -6.92 19.09 31.35
N THR A 19 -7.62 18.20 30.65
CA THR A 19 -8.45 17.17 31.28
C THR A 19 -7.61 16.27 32.17
N LEU A 20 -6.47 15.77 31.67
CA LEU A 20 -5.57 14.90 32.44
C LEU A 20 -4.99 15.63 33.66
N GLN A 21 -4.67 16.91 33.54
CA GLN A 21 -4.23 17.74 34.66
C GLN A 21 -5.30 17.87 35.75
N LYS A 22 -6.58 18.07 35.37
CA LYS A 22 -7.69 18.10 36.33
C LYS A 22 -7.89 16.74 37.01
N THR A 23 -7.79 15.64 36.26
CA THR A 23 -7.90 14.29 36.81
C THR A 23 -6.77 13.97 37.78
N VAL A 24 -5.53 14.35 37.45
CA VAL A 24 -4.37 14.18 38.35
C VAL A 24 -4.54 15.00 39.63
N LEU A 25 -5.07 16.23 39.55
CA LEU A 25 -5.37 17.03 40.73
C LEU A 25 -6.46 16.39 41.61
N ARG A 26 -7.52 15.84 40.99
CA ARG A 26 -8.61 15.15 41.70
C ARG A 26 -8.11 13.88 42.38
N ILE A 27 -7.35 13.04 41.69
CA ILE A 27 -6.85 11.79 42.28
C ILE A 27 -5.84 12.08 43.40
N LYS A 28 -5.00 13.12 43.27
CA LYS A 28 -4.09 13.52 44.34
C LYS A 28 -4.83 13.92 45.63
N GLN A 29 -6.04 14.48 45.51
CA GLN A 29 -6.90 14.79 46.65
C GLN A 29 -7.66 13.58 47.19
N THR A 30 -7.91 12.57 46.35
CA THR A 30 -8.78 11.43 46.69
C THR A 30 -7.96 10.22 47.18
N ASP A 31 -6.83 9.93 46.54
CA ASP A 31 -6.05 8.70 46.75
C ASP A 31 -4.57 8.93 46.37
N GLU A 32 -3.78 9.40 47.35
CA GLU A 32 -2.32 9.61 47.19
C GLU A 32 -1.53 8.30 47.18
N GLU A 33 -2.08 7.23 47.78
CA GLU A 33 -1.38 5.95 47.94
C GLU A 33 -1.14 5.29 46.58
N ARG A 34 -2.11 5.34 45.67
CA ARG A 34 -1.97 4.84 44.29
C ARG A 34 -0.84 5.50 43.51
N LEU A 35 -0.70 6.83 43.63
CA LEU A 35 0.38 7.57 42.96
C LEU A 35 1.76 7.19 43.53
N ARG A 36 1.83 6.92 44.84
CA ARG A 36 3.05 6.43 45.50
C ARG A 36 3.38 5.00 45.09
N GLU A 37 2.38 4.16 44.88
CA GLU A 37 2.57 2.79 44.38
C GLU A 37 3.07 2.79 42.94
N GLU A 38 2.50 3.62 42.07
CA GLU A 38 3.00 3.82 40.70
C GLU A 38 4.47 4.28 40.72
N TYR A 39 4.82 5.23 41.59
CA TYR A 39 6.20 5.69 41.74
C TYR A 39 7.15 4.56 42.13
N ARG A 40 6.75 3.65 43.04
CA ARG A 40 7.56 2.47 43.41
C ARG A 40 7.74 1.53 42.22
N ARG A 41 6.67 1.20 41.49
CA ARG A 41 6.73 0.35 40.29
C ARG A 41 7.67 0.92 39.23
N LEU A 42 7.64 2.24 39.01
CA LEU A 42 8.53 2.92 38.06
C LEU A 42 10.00 2.95 38.51
N VAL A 43 10.27 2.85 39.82
CA VAL A 43 11.61 2.82 40.41
C VAL A 43 12.19 1.41 40.42
N GLU A 44 11.37 0.40 40.71
CA GLU A 44 11.75 -1.03 40.71
C GLU A 44 11.99 -1.56 39.28
N GLY A 45 11.52 -0.84 38.27
CA GLY A 45 11.82 -1.05 36.86
C GLY A 45 10.67 -1.73 36.11
N LEU A 46 10.65 -1.54 34.79
CA LEU A 46 9.59 -2.02 33.89
C LEU A 46 9.62 -3.54 33.63
N ARG A 47 10.06 -4.37 34.59
CA ARG A 47 10.15 -5.84 34.44
C ARG A 47 8.80 -6.48 34.12
N GLU A 48 7.69 -5.94 34.65
CA GLU A 48 6.35 -6.45 34.33
C GLU A 48 5.93 -6.16 32.87
N ALA A 49 6.43 -5.08 32.26
CA ALA A 49 6.15 -4.76 30.86
C ALA A 49 6.89 -5.71 29.90
N SER A 50 8.04 -6.29 30.29
CA SER A 50 8.68 -7.35 29.50
C SER A 50 7.86 -8.64 29.54
N VAL A 51 7.31 -8.99 30.71
CA VAL A 51 6.44 -10.17 30.90
C VAL A 51 5.11 -10.04 30.15
N ALA A 52 4.52 -8.83 30.12
CA ALA A 52 3.32 -8.54 29.33
C ALA A 52 3.56 -8.59 27.80
N ARG A 53 4.81 -8.39 27.35
CA ARG A 53 5.21 -8.52 25.94
C ARG A 53 5.45 -10.00 25.55
N GLU A 54 5.85 -10.85 26.50
CA GLU A 54 5.99 -12.30 26.32
C GLU A 54 4.66 -13.05 26.28
N THR A 55 3.61 -12.48 26.88
CA THR A 55 2.29 -13.13 27.01
C THR A 55 1.28 -12.73 25.92
N ASP A 56 1.71 -11.98 24.90
CA ASP A 56 0.91 -11.58 23.71
C ASP A 56 -0.48 -10.95 23.98
N ALA A 57 -0.77 -10.53 25.22
CA ALA A 57 -2.09 -10.01 25.59
C ALA A 57 -2.40 -8.66 24.93
N HIS A 58 -1.37 -7.90 24.52
CA HIS A 58 -1.55 -6.59 23.89
C HIS A 58 -0.44 -6.28 22.87
N LEU A 59 -0.81 -6.19 21.59
CA LEU A 59 0.03 -5.67 20.50
C LEU A 59 0.39 -4.19 20.74
N ALA A 60 1.49 -3.94 21.45
CA ALA A 60 1.99 -2.59 21.71
C ALA A 60 2.99 -2.17 20.63
N ASN A 61 2.51 -1.39 19.66
CA ASN A 61 3.31 -0.49 18.84
C ASN A 61 3.66 0.74 19.72
N PRO A 62 4.90 1.29 19.73
CA PRO A 62 5.99 1.08 18.78
C PRO A 62 6.91 -0.09 19.13
N VAL A 63 7.52 -0.70 18.10
CA VAL A 63 8.62 -1.67 18.22
C VAL A 63 9.84 -0.96 18.84
N LEU A 64 9.81 -0.77 20.15
CA LEU A 64 10.98 -0.36 20.90
C LEU A 64 12.02 -1.48 20.83
N PRO A 65 13.31 -1.16 20.53
CA PRO A 65 14.41 -2.10 20.71
C PRO A 65 14.35 -2.74 22.09
N ASP A 66 14.62 -4.03 22.21
CA ASP A 66 14.48 -4.78 23.47
C ASP A 66 15.38 -4.20 24.59
N GLU A 67 16.47 -3.52 24.23
CA GLU A 67 17.35 -2.77 25.14
C GLU A 67 16.65 -1.62 25.89
N VAL A 68 15.56 -1.04 25.35
CA VAL A 68 14.83 0.07 26.00
C VAL A 68 14.05 -0.44 27.22
N LEU A 69 13.56 -1.68 27.16
CA LEU A 69 12.64 -2.24 28.14
C LEU A 69 13.35 -2.63 29.45
N GLN A 70 14.67 -2.79 29.43
CA GLN A 70 15.46 -3.17 30.60
C GLN A 70 15.93 -1.96 31.43
N GLU A 71 15.77 -0.74 30.93
CA GLU A 71 16.23 0.47 31.62
C GLU A 71 15.17 1.08 32.55
N ALA A 72 15.60 1.57 33.71
CA ALA A 72 14.74 2.29 34.63
C ALA A 72 14.31 3.65 34.08
N VAL A 73 13.05 4.03 34.32
CA VAL A 73 12.48 5.30 33.86
C VAL A 73 13.22 6.49 34.51
N PRO A 74 13.65 7.49 33.72
CA PRO A 74 14.38 8.65 34.22
C PRO A 74 13.64 9.39 35.34
N GLY A 75 14.38 9.82 36.36
CA GLY A 75 13.83 10.54 37.53
C GLY A 75 13.00 11.78 37.21
N SER A 76 13.30 12.45 36.09
CA SER A 76 12.62 13.68 35.65
C SER A 76 11.16 13.50 35.22
N ILE A 77 10.74 12.27 34.89
CA ILE A 77 9.37 11.98 34.41
C ILE A 77 8.60 11.05 35.35
N ARG A 78 9.13 10.75 36.55
CA ARG A 78 8.47 9.87 37.52
C ARG A 78 7.20 10.49 38.08
N THR A 79 7.26 11.74 38.53
CA THR A 79 6.09 12.45 39.06
C THR A 79 5.13 12.83 37.92
N ALA A 80 3.84 12.55 38.09
CA ALA A 80 2.81 12.84 37.09
C ALA A 80 2.77 14.34 36.71
N GLU A 81 2.91 15.25 37.68
CA GLU A 81 2.92 16.70 37.43
C GLU A 81 4.10 17.14 36.53
N HIS A 82 5.30 16.61 36.78
CA HIS A 82 6.46 16.89 35.95
C HIS A 82 6.31 16.29 34.55
N PHE A 83 5.69 15.11 34.43
CA PHE A 83 5.40 14.48 33.15
C PHE A 83 4.36 15.28 32.33
N LEU A 84 3.30 15.81 32.96
CA LEU A 84 2.36 16.71 32.30
C LEU A 84 3.04 18.01 31.83
N GLY A 85 3.93 18.58 32.66
CA GLY A 85 4.74 19.72 32.27
C GLY A 85 5.69 19.41 31.09
N PHE A 86 6.26 18.21 31.07
CA PHE A 86 7.08 17.71 29.97
C PHE A 86 6.28 17.59 28.66
N LEU A 87 5.10 16.97 28.71
CA LEU A 87 4.20 16.85 27.55
C LEU A 87 3.74 18.21 27.05
N ARG A 88 3.46 19.17 27.95
CA ARG A 88 3.10 20.55 27.59
C ARG A 88 4.22 21.22 26.81
N ARG A 89 5.46 21.11 27.28
CA ARG A 89 6.65 21.66 26.60
C ARG A 89 6.86 21.04 25.23
N LEU A 90 6.72 19.70 25.13
CA LEU A 90 6.82 18.98 23.87
C LEU A 90 5.73 19.41 22.88
N LEU A 91 4.48 19.50 23.33
CA LEU A 91 3.34 19.91 22.52
C LEU A 91 3.53 21.32 21.96
N GLU A 92 3.92 22.28 22.78
CA GLU A 92 4.17 23.66 22.34
C GLU A 92 5.35 23.77 21.37
N TYR A 93 6.39 22.95 21.54
CA TYR A 93 7.49 22.89 20.57
C TYR A 93 7.04 22.39 19.20
N VAL A 94 6.27 21.30 19.18
CA VAL A 94 5.75 20.73 17.92
C VAL A 94 4.77 21.71 17.26
N LYS A 95 3.89 22.36 18.04
CA LYS A 95 3.02 23.44 17.53
C LYS A 95 3.82 24.59 16.95
N TRP A 96 4.87 25.04 17.64
CA TRP A 96 5.74 26.11 17.17
C TRP A 96 6.47 25.71 15.87
N ARG A 97 6.93 24.46 15.75
CA ARG A 97 7.52 23.93 14.51
C ARG A 97 6.51 23.84 13.36
N LEU A 98 5.26 23.51 13.66
CA LEU A 98 4.19 23.41 12.67
C LEU A 98 3.71 24.78 12.14
N ARG A 99 4.15 25.90 12.75
CA ARG A 99 3.85 27.26 12.27
C ARG A 99 4.71 27.72 11.09
N VAL A 100 5.73 26.96 10.72
CA VAL A 100 6.60 27.30 9.59
C VAL A 100 5.79 27.30 8.29
N GLN A 101 5.88 28.35 7.48
CA GLN A 101 5.08 28.54 6.26
C GLN A 101 5.74 28.01 4.98
N HIS A 102 6.91 27.39 5.08
CA HIS A 102 7.57 26.72 3.97
C HIS A 102 7.79 25.24 4.31
N VAL A 103 7.95 24.43 3.28
CA VAL A 103 8.23 23.00 3.44
C VAL A 103 9.61 22.81 4.06
N VAL A 104 9.71 22.00 5.11
CA VAL A 104 10.97 21.71 5.81
C VAL A 104 11.18 20.20 5.86
N GLN A 105 12.39 19.76 5.47
CA GLN A 105 12.84 18.37 5.61
C GLN A 105 13.98 18.34 6.62
N GLU A 106 13.82 17.56 7.69
CA GLU A 106 14.80 17.42 8.76
C GLU A 106 15.09 15.94 9.04
N SER A 107 16.29 15.65 9.54
CA SER A 107 16.61 14.35 10.12
C SER A 107 16.18 14.32 11.59
N PRO A 108 15.80 13.16 12.15
CA PRO A 108 15.43 13.06 13.56
C PRO A 108 16.50 13.62 14.53
N PRO A 109 17.82 13.41 14.32
CA PRO A 109 18.86 14.03 15.15
C PRO A 109 18.86 15.57 15.11
N ALA A 110 18.60 16.18 13.96
CA ALA A 110 18.50 17.64 13.83
C ALA A 110 17.27 18.18 14.58
N PHE A 111 16.15 17.45 14.52
CA PHE A 111 14.96 17.79 15.29
C PHE A 111 15.21 17.68 16.80
N LEU A 112 15.89 16.61 17.24
CA LEU A 112 16.28 16.39 18.64
C LEU A 112 17.23 17.47 19.17
N SER A 113 18.21 17.91 18.38
CA SER A 113 19.13 18.97 18.79
C SER A 113 18.40 20.30 18.95
N GLY A 114 17.49 20.65 18.04
CA GLY A 114 16.65 21.84 18.15
C GLY A 114 15.72 21.78 19.38
N LEU A 115 15.21 20.60 19.70
CA LEU A 115 14.35 20.36 20.86
C LEU A 115 15.11 20.48 22.18
N ALA A 116 16.35 19.97 22.24
CA ALA A 116 17.23 20.10 23.40
C ALA A 116 17.67 21.55 23.64
N GLN A 117 17.98 22.30 22.58
CA GLN A 117 18.45 23.69 22.69
C GLN A 117 17.36 24.67 23.12
N ARG A 118 16.12 24.52 22.61
CA ARG A 118 15.05 25.52 22.82
C ARG A 118 14.14 25.20 24.00
N VAL A 119 13.96 23.92 24.30
CA VAL A 119 12.94 23.44 25.25
C VAL A 119 13.58 22.65 26.41
N CYS A 120 14.91 22.45 26.35
CA CYS A 120 15.69 21.74 27.36
C CYS A 120 15.17 20.32 27.64
N ILE A 121 14.61 19.66 26.63
CA ILE A 121 14.21 18.24 26.72
C ILE A 121 15.34 17.39 26.12
N GLN A 122 15.85 16.47 26.92
CA GLN A 122 16.89 15.52 26.52
C GLN A 122 16.31 14.30 25.79
N ARG A 123 17.17 13.59 25.06
CA ARG A 123 16.80 12.36 24.34
C ARG A 123 16.28 11.26 25.27
N LYS A 124 16.95 11.00 26.40
CA LYS A 124 16.62 9.85 27.27
C LYS A 124 15.19 9.89 27.82
N PRO A 125 14.68 11.00 28.41
CA PRO A 125 13.28 11.10 28.83
C PRO A 125 12.27 10.92 27.69
N LEU A 126 12.60 11.38 26.47
CA LEU A 126 11.72 11.29 25.31
C LEU A 126 11.48 9.84 24.86
N ARG A 127 12.47 8.96 25.06
CA ARG A 127 12.39 7.52 24.74
C ARG A 127 11.33 6.78 25.55
N PHE A 128 11.07 7.18 26.79
CA PHE A 128 10.12 6.53 27.70
C PHE A 128 8.73 7.20 27.70
N CYS A 129 8.49 8.14 26.77
CA CYS A 129 7.28 8.95 26.79
C CYS A 129 6.00 8.12 26.59
N ALA A 130 6.01 7.19 25.63
CA ALA A 130 4.86 6.31 25.35
C ALA A 130 4.52 5.40 26.54
N GLU A 131 5.52 4.73 27.09
CA GLU A 131 5.34 3.83 28.26
C GLU A 131 4.90 4.61 29.50
N ARG A 132 5.49 5.78 29.76
CA ARG A 132 5.10 6.61 30.91
C ARG A 132 3.64 7.07 30.80
N LEU A 133 3.21 7.47 29.61
CA LEU A 133 1.82 7.87 29.37
C LEU A 133 0.87 6.67 29.56
N ARG A 134 1.25 5.48 29.06
CA ARG A 134 0.45 4.27 29.22
C ARG A 134 0.28 3.88 30.69
N SER A 135 1.36 3.89 31.46
CA SER A 135 1.32 3.67 32.92
C SER A 135 0.38 4.67 33.59
N LEU A 136 0.52 5.96 33.28
CA LEU A 136 -0.29 7.01 33.89
C LEU A 136 -1.78 6.86 33.56
N LEU A 137 -2.13 6.55 32.32
CA LEU A 137 -3.52 6.34 31.90
C LEU A 137 -4.14 5.12 32.62
N HIS A 138 -3.35 4.05 32.82
CA HIS A 138 -3.79 2.88 33.57
C HIS A 138 -4.00 3.21 35.06
N THR A 139 -3.06 3.93 35.69
CA THR A 139 -3.18 4.36 37.10
C THR A 139 -4.38 5.28 37.33
N LEU A 140 -4.77 6.07 36.34
CA LEU A 140 -5.89 7.00 36.43
C LEU A 140 -7.26 6.35 36.11
N GLU A 141 -7.31 5.05 35.79
CA GLU A 141 -8.55 4.28 35.51
C GLU A 141 -9.49 5.00 34.54
N ILE A 142 -8.93 5.60 33.48
CA ILE A 142 -9.73 6.32 32.49
C ILE A 142 -10.53 5.30 31.67
N THR A 143 -11.86 5.44 31.69
CA THR A 143 -12.80 4.55 31.01
C THR A 143 -12.67 4.62 29.48
N ASP A 144 -12.44 5.82 28.93
CA ASP A 144 -12.45 6.08 27.49
C ASP A 144 -11.05 6.43 26.95
N LEU A 145 -10.30 5.42 26.52
CA LEU A 145 -8.98 5.58 25.90
C LEU A 145 -9.06 6.27 24.51
N ALA A 146 -10.22 6.24 23.85
CA ALA A 146 -10.42 6.83 22.53
C ALA A 146 -10.22 8.36 22.54
N ASP A 147 -10.66 9.02 23.61
CA ASP A 147 -10.52 10.47 23.79
C ASP A 147 -9.06 10.89 23.87
N PHE A 148 -8.20 10.04 24.45
CA PHE A 148 -6.76 10.28 24.59
C PHE A 148 -5.92 9.85 23.39
N SER A 149 -6.54 9.35 22.31
CA SER A 149 -5.84 8.92 21.09
C SER A 149 -4.86 9.96 20.51
N PRO A 150 -5.14 11.29 20.47
CA PRO A 150 -4.19 12.29 19.98
C PRO A 150 -2.94 12.40 20.86
N LEU A 151 -3.12 12.29 22.19
CA LEU A 151 -2.02 12.41 23.15
C LEU A 151 -1.11 11.17 23.09
N THR A 152 -1.71 9.98 22.95
CA THR A 152 -0.98 8.74 22.70
C THR A 152 -0.20 8.80 21.39
N LEU A 153 -0.78 9.38 20.33
CA LEU A 153 -0.09 9.58 19.05
C LEU A 153 1.13 10.51 19.19
N LEU A 154 1.01 11.60 19.95
CA LEU A 154 2.13 12.51 20.24
C LEU A 154 3.24 11.82 21.06
N ALA A 155 2.87 11.02 22.07
CA ALA A 155 3.82 10.27 22.88
C ALA A 155 4.55 9.19 22.06
N ASN A 156 3.83 8.51 21.15
CA ASN A 156 4.42 7.55 20.22
C ASN A 156 5.40 8.23 19.25
N PHE A 157 5.04 9.40 18.71
CA PHE A 157 5.94 10.22 17.90
C PHE A 157 7.23 10.58 18.69
N ALA A 158 7.09 11.02 19.93
CA ALA A 158 8.22 11.37 20.79
C ALA A 158 9.20 10.21 20.96
N THR A 159 8.66 9.03 21.28
CA THR A 159 9.42 7.78 21.43
C THR A 159 10.15 7.42 20.13
N LEU A 160 9.47 7.48 18.99
CA LEU A 160 10.05 7.14 17.69
C LEU A 160 11.19 8.09 17.29
N VAL A 161 10.99 9.40 17.42
CA VAL A 161 12.00 10.43 17.13
C VAL A 161 13.24 10.24 18.01
N SER A 162 13.07 9.85 19.26
CA SER A 162 14.18 9.58 20.19
C SER A 162 14.93 8.28 19.86
N THR A 163 14.23 7.29 19.32
CA THR A 163 14.76 5.94 19.13
C THR A 163 15.51 5.82 17.81
N TYR A 164 14.86 6.22 16.71
CA TYR A 164 15.38 5.99 15.37
C TYR A 164 16.02 7.25 14.80
N ALA A 165 17.35 7.20 14.64
CA ALA A 165 18.13 8.30 14.06
C ALA A 165 18.36 8.12 12.54
N LYS A 166 18.54 6.88 12.08
CA LYS A 166 18.83 6.53 10.68
C LYS A 166 17.59 5.91 10.02
N GLY A 167 17.37 6.21 8.74
CA GLY A 167 16.27 5.63 7.96
C GLY A 167 14.91 6.30 8.13
N PHE A 168 14.83 7.36 8.93
CA PHE A 168 13.62 8.18 9.12
C PHE A 168 13.88 9.62 8.73
N THR A 169 12.82 10.29 8.28
CA THR A 169 12.84 11.72 8.02
C THR A 169 11.58 12.38 8.56
N ILE A 170 11.75 13.62 9.02
CA ILE A 170 10.65 14.49 9.43
C ILE A 170 10.43 15.47 8.27
N ILE A 171 9.22 15.45 7.71
CA ILE A 171 8.82 16.37 6.64
C ILE A 171 7.65 17.20 7.20
N ILE A 172 7.79 18.52 7.15
CA ILE A 172 6.75 19.46 7.58
C ILE A 172 6.20 20.14 6.32
N GLU A 173 4.91 19.92 6.07
CA GLU A 173 4.19 20.50 4.93
C GLU A 173 3.16 21.49 5.47
N PRO A 174 3.29 22.80 5.19
CA PRO A 174 2.35 23.82 5.67
C PRO A 174 1.01 23.81 4.95
N PHE A 175 1.00 23.33 3.71
CA PHE A 175 -0.16 23.28 2.82
C PHE A 175 -0.25 21.86 2.25
N ASP A 176 -1.46 21.40 1.99
CA ASP A 176 -1.67 20.17 1.22
C ASP A 176 -1.38 20.46 -0.27
N ASP A 177 -0.74 19.53 -0.96
CA ASP A 177 -0.46 19.61 -2.40
C ASP A 177 -1.72 19.90 -3.23
N ARG A 178 -2.90 19.43 -2.77
CA ARG A 178 -4.19 19.66 -3.44
C ARG A 178 -4.80 21.04 -3.17
N THR A 179 -4.44 21.68 -2.07
CA THR A 179 -5.03 22.95 -1.63
C THR A 179 -3.93 23.91 -1.14
N PRO A 180 -3.13 24.48 -2.06
CA PRO A 180 -1.94 25.26 -1.71
C PRO A 180 -2.25 26.54 -0.91
N THR A 181 -3.48 27.05 -1.01
CA THR A 181 -3.92 28.28 -0.34
C THR A 181 -4.49 28.04 1.05
N ILE A 182 -4.92 26.81 1.36
CA ILE A 182 -5.54 26.48 2.64
C ILE A 182 -4.44 26.00 3.58
N ALA A 183 -4.20 26.77 4.65
CA ALA A 183 -3.24 26.41 5.68
C ALA A 183 -3.72 25.18 6.46
N ASN A 184 -3.22 24.01 6.07
CA ASN A 184 -3.44 22.75 6.77
C ASN A 184 -2.08 22.10 7.05
N PRO A 185 -1.36 22.58 8.08
CA PRO A 185 0.01 22.13 8.28
C PRO A 185 0.03 20.73 8.89
N ILE A 186 0.83 19.86 8.30
CA ILE A 186 1.00 18.46 8.67
C ILE A 186 2.48 18.17 8.85
N LEU A 187 2.81 17.43 9.91
CA LEU A 187 4.12 16.88 10.15
C LEU A 187 4.09 15.38 9.90
N HIS A 188 4.90 14.94 8.95
CA HIS A 188 5.11 13.55 8.58
C HIS A 188 6.41 13.04 9.18
N PHE A 189 6.31 12.13 10.15
CA PHE A 189 7.42 11.30 10.55
C PHE A 189 7.40 10.02 9.73
N SER A 190 8.20 9.98 8.67
CA SER A 190 8.16 8.91 7.67
C SER A 190 9.40 8.02 7.75
N CYS A 191 9.16 6.71 7.85
CA CYS A 191 10.17 5.66 7.73
C CYS A 191 10.45 5.40 6.26
N MET A 192 11.71 5.54 5.85
CA MET A 192 12.18 5.24 4.50
C MET A 192 12.77 3.84 4.40
N ASP A 193 13.27 3.32 5.52
CA ASP A 193 13.83 1.98 5.62
C ASP A 193 12.77 0.93 5.90
N ALA A 194 12.59 -0.02 4.97
CA ALA A 194 11.63 -1.11 5.15
C ALA A 194 12.19 -2.26 6.01
N SER A 195 13.52 -2.40 6.07
CA SER A 195 14.18 -3.48 6.82
C SER A 195 13.90 -3.41 8.32
N LEU A 196 13.77 -2.20 8.87
CA LEU A 196 13.59 -1.97 10.31
C LEU A 196 12.31 -2.62 10.88
N ALA A 197 11.25 -2.72 10.07
CA ALA A 197 10.00 -3.32 10.51
C ALA A 197 10.04 -4.85 10.45
N ILE A 198 10.74 -5.43 9.47
CA ILE A 198 10.79 -6.88 9.25
C ILE A 198 11.96 -7.55 9.99
N LYS A 199 13.00 -6.80 10.35
CA LYS A 199 14.16 -7.27 11.11
C LYS A 199 13.81 -8.14 12.33
N PRO A 200 12.92 -7.74 13.26
CA PRO A 200 12.57 -8.59 14.40
C PRO A 200 11.84 -9.88 13.98
N VAL A 201 11.17 -9.91 12.83
CA VAL A 201 10.53 -11.12 12.29
C VAL A 201 11.62 -12.10 11.83
N PHE A 202 12.63 -11.62 11.11
CA PHE A 202 13.74 -12.46 10.67
C PHE A 202 14.65 -12.93 11.82
N GLU A 203 14.76 -12.16 12.91
CA GLU A 203 15.55 -12.56 14.09
C GLU A 203 14.81 -13.58 14.97
N ARG A 204 13.47 -13.48 15.08
CA ARG A 204 12.67 -14.36 15.96
C ARG A 204 12.35 -15.70 15.33
N PHE A 205 12.07 -15.73 14.03
CA PHE A 205 11.64 -16.95 13.34
C PHE A 205 12.80 -17.62 12.62
N GLN A 206 12.87 -18.95 12.70
CA GLN A 206 13.91 -19.74 12.04
C GLN A 206 13.83 -19.65 10.51
N SER A 207 12.62 -19.71 9.95
CA SER A 207 12.40 -19.61 8.51
C SER A 207 11.13 -18.80 8.22
N VAL A 208 11.26 -17.83 7.32
CA VAL A 208 10.16 -16.96 6.86
C VAL A 208 10.04 -17.12 5.36
N ILE A 209 8.87 -17.52 4.88
CA ILE A 209 8.60 -17.74 3.47
C ILE A 209 7.72 -16.61 2.95
N ILE A 210 8.25 -15.82 2.01
CA ILE A 210 7.49 -14.76 1.32
C ILE A 210 6.98 -15.34 0.01
N THR A 211 5.66 -15.46 -0.12
CA THR A 211 5.00 -15.95 -1.34
C THR A 211 4.01 -14.92 -1.88
N SER A 212 4.03 -14.71 -3.20
CA SER A 212 2.99 -13.99 -3.91
C SER A 212 3.07 -14.31 -5.40
N GLY A 213 1.91 -14.32 -6.07
CA GLY A 213 1.80 -14.65 -7.49
C GLY A 213 2.34 -13.56 -8.43
N THR A 214 2.64 -12.36 -7.93
CA THR A 214 3.00 -11.20 -8.76
C THR A 214 4.31 -10.52 -8.33
N LEU A 215 5.17 -11.21 -7.57
CA LEU A 215 6.49 -10.69 -7.21
C LEU A 215 7.38 -10.64 -8.46
N SER A 216 7.77 -9.44 -8.89
CA SER A 216 8.73 -9.25 -9.99
C SER A 216 9.31 -7.83 -9.99
N PRO A 217 10.62 -7.67 -10.22
CA PRO A 217 11.68 -8.69 -10.18
C PRO A 217 11.97 -9.15 -8.73
N LEU A 218 12.45 -10.37 -8.54
CA LEU A 218 12.73 -10.91 -7.20
C LEU A 218 13.98 -10.27 -6.54
N ASP A 219 14.95 -9.84 -7.34
CA ASP A 219 16.24 -9.31 -6.87
C ASP A 219 16.14 -8.05 -6.00
N ILE A 220 15.04 -7.31 -6.12
CA ILE A 220 14.86 -6.04 -5.41
C ILE A 220 14.41 -6.25 -3.96
N TYR A 221 13.72 -7.36 -3.66
CA TYR A 221 13.20 -7.62 -2.31
C TYR A 221 14.32 -7.84 -1.28
N PRO A 222 15.33 -8.70 -1.54
CA PRO A 222 16.50 -8.85 -0.66
C PRO A 222 17.20 -7.53 -0.38
N ARG A 223 17.36 -6.69 -1.41
CA ARG A 223 18.04 -5.39 -1.30
C ARG A 223 17.28 -4.38 -0.45
N ILE A 224 15.94 -4.36 -0.53
CA ILE A 224 15.11 -3.39 0.20
C ILE A 224 14.86 -3.82 1.65
N LEU A 225 14.68 -5.13 1.87
CA LEU A 225 14.31 -5.68 3.18
C LEU A 225 15.52 -6.16 4.00
N ASP A 226 16.74 -6.05 3.43
CA ASP A 226 18.01 -6.42 4.06
C ASP A 226 18.03 -7.88 4.55
N PHE A 227 17.70 -8.82 3.66
CA PHE A 227 17.75 -10.25 3.94
C PHE A 227 18.39 -11.03 2.80
N HIS A 228 18.94 -12.20 3.12
CA HIS A 228 19.55 -13.11 2.16
C HIS A 228 18.73 -14.40 2.11
N PRO A 229 17.87 -14.60 1.09
CA PRO A 229 17.12 -15.84 0.96
C PRO A 229 18.04 -17.00 0.57
N VAL A 230 17.73 -18.20 1.08
CA VAL A 230 18.35 -19.45 0.60
C VAL A 230 17.83 -19.80 -0.80
N THR A 231 16.54 -19.55 -1.04
CA THR A 231 15.89 -19.85 -2.32
C THR A 231 15.18 -18.61 -2.85
N MET A 232 15.49 -18.26 -4.09
CA MET A 232 14.78 -17.23 -4.85
C MET A 232 14.20 -17.89 -6.10
N ALA A 233 12.99 -18.44 -5.98
CA ALA A 233 12.40 -19.24 -7.05
C ALA A 233 11.29 -18.47 -7.77
N THR A 234 11.27 -18.58 -9.10
CA THR A 234 10.14 -18.21 -9.94
C THR A 234 9.60 -19.46 -10.61
N PHE A 235 8.30 -19.69 -10.49
CA PHE A 235 7.63 -20.79 -11.16
C PHE A 235 6.97 -20.30 -12.44
N THR A 236 7.38 -20.89 -13.56
CA THR A 236 6.74 -20.70 -14.86
C THR A 236 5.36 -21.34 -14.86
N MET A 237 4.40 -20.72 -15.53
CA MET A 237 3.03 -21.22 -15.56
C MET A 237 2.86 -22.26 -16.67
N THR A 238 2.99 -23.53 -16.30
CA THR A 238 2.68 -24.64 -17.22
C THR A 238 1.18 -24.73 -17.44
N LEU A 239 0.77 -24.65 -18.71
CA LEU A 239 -0.63 -24.70 -19.12
C LEU A 239 -0.82 -25.71 -20.26
N ALA A 240 -1.90 -26.50 -20.19
CA ALA A 240 -2.35 -27.32 -21.31
C ALA A 240 -3.07 -26.48 -22.39
N ARG A 241 -3.66 -25.35 -21.99
CA ARG A 241 -4.37 -24.40 -22.85
C ARG A 241 -3.97 -22.98 -22.46
N VAL A 242 -3.83 -22.08 -23.43
CA VAL A 242 -3.49 -20.67 -23.18
C VAL A 242 -4.65 -19.97 -22.47
N CYS A 243 -4.67 -20.04 -21.14
CA CYS A 243 -5.74 -19.50 -20.29
C CYS A 243 -5.72 -17.97 -20.20
N LEU A 244 -4.66 -17.33 -20.68
CA LEU A 244 -4.52 -15.88 -20.59
C LEU A 244 -3.91 -15.28 -21.82
N CYS A 245 -4.39 -14.09 -22.15
CA CYS A 245 -3.90 -13.32 -23.28
C CYS A 245 -3.56 -11.91 -22.81
N PRO A 246 -2.29 -11.65 -22.48
CA PRO A 246 -1.82 -10.31 -22.22
C PRO A 246 -1.58 -9.61 -23.56
N MET A 247 -2.11 -8.40 -23.67
CA MET A 247 -1.93 -7.55 -24.84
C MET A 247 -1.68 -6.11 -24.42
N ILE A 248 -0.84 -5.43 -25.18
CA ILE A 248 -0.51 -4.03 -24.97
C ILE A 248 -1.17 -3.22 -26.08
N ILE A 249 -2.19 -2.45 -25.73
CA ILE A 249 -2.89 -1.55 -26.64
C ILE A 249 -2.26 -0.17 -26.48
N GLY A 250 -1.35 0.15 -27.39
CA GLY A 250 -0.54 1.36 -27.36
C GLY A 250 -0.97 2.45 -28.35
N ARG A 251 -1.92 2.12 -29.23
CA ARG A 251 -2.39 3.02 -30.30
C ARG A 251 -3.92 3.04 -30.35
N GLY A 252 -4.48 4.23 -30.48
CA GLY A 252 -5.90 4.41 -30.78
C GLY A 252 -6.24 4.06 -32.23
N ASN A 253 -7.53 4.00 -32.56
CA ASN A 253 -7.99 3.79 -33.93
C ASN A 253 -7.57 4.95 -34.86
N ASP A 254 -7.45 6.16 -34.31
CA ASP A 254 -6.91 7.34 -35.00
C ASP A 254 -5.36 7.33 -35.09
N GLN A 255 -4.70 6.22 -34.78
CA GLN A 255 -3.23 6.07 -34.67
C GLN A 255 -2.54 6.96 -33.61
N VAL A 256 -3.33 7.66 -32.78
CA VAL A 256 -2.83 8.44 -31.65
C VAL A 256 -2.19 7.51 -30.62
N ALA A 257 -0.99 7.87 -30.14
CA ALA A 257 -0.32 7.09 -29.11
C ALA A 257 -1.04 7.23 -27.77
N ILE A 258 -1.51 6.12 -27.22
CA ILE A 258 -2.20 6.09 -25.93
C ILE A 258 -1.16 6.15 -24.80
N SER A 259 -1.23 7.18 -23.96
CA SER A 259 -0.35 7.27 -22.79
C SER A 259 -0.92 8.15 -21.69
N SER A 260 -0.75 7.72 -20.43
CA SER A 260 -1.05 8.56 -19.26
C SER A 260 0.22 9.25 -18.71
N LYS A 261 1.02 9.87 -19.59
CA LYS A 261 2.06 10.81 -19.14
C LYS A 261 1.37 12.07 -18.62
N PHE A 262 2.01 12.78 -17.68
CA PHE A 262 1.42 13.97 -17.08
C PHE A 262 1.02 15.04 -18.11
N GLU A 263 1.82 15.21 -19.17
CA GLU A 263 1.56 16.16 -20.25
C GLU A 263 0.39 15.73 -21.15
N THR A 264 0.20 14.43 -21.36
CA THR A 264 -0.75 13.88 -22.34
C THR A 264 -2.02 13.32 -21.71
N ARG A 265 -2.13 13.34 -20.37
CA ARG A 265 -3.28 12.75 -19.66
C ARG A 265 -4.55 13.58 -19.81
N ASP A 266 -4.41 14.89 -19.97
CA ASP A 266 -5.53 15.83 -20.13
C ASP A 266 -5.90 15.99 -21.62
N ASP A 267 -5.19 15.30 -22.53
CA ASP A 267 -5.50 15.30 -23.95
C ASP A 267 -6.83 14.57 -24.20
N ILE A 268 -7.80 15.33 -24.71
CA ILE A 268 -9.15 14.85 -25.03
C ILE A 268 -9.10 13.65 -25.99
N ALA A 269 -8.15 13.65 -26.93
CA ALA A 269 -7.97 12.56 -27.88
C ALA A 269 -7.57 11.23 -27.21
N VAL A 270 -6.73 11.26 -26.17
CA VAL A 270 -6.32 10.06 -25.43
C VAL A 270 -7.48 9.54 -24.59
N ILE A 271 -8.20 10.43 -23.89
CA ILE A 271 -9.38 10.10 -23.10
C ILE A 271 -10.48 9.47 -23.98
N ARG A 272 -10.71 10.03 -25.17
CA ARG A 272 -11.63 9.48 -26.16
C ARG A 272 -11.23 8.07 -26.61
N ASN A 273 -9.94 7.85 -26.88
CA ASN A 273 -9.44 6.53 -27.27
C ASN A 273 -9.57 5.49 -26.13
N TYR A 274 -9.41 5.90 -24.87
CA TYR A 274 -9.74 5.02 -23.73
C TYR A 274 -11.23 4.67 -23.66
N GLY A 275 -12.10 5.64 -23.94
CA GLY A 275 -13.54 5.42 -24.01
C GLY A 275 -13.93 4.48 -25.16
N ASN A 276 -13.34 4.66 -26.34
CA ASN A 276 -13.53 3.77 -27.49
C ASN A 276 -13.05 2.35 -27.20
N LEU A 277 -11.88 2.20 -26.58
CA LEU A 277 -11.37 0.90 -26.15
C LEU A 277 -12.34 0.21 -25.20
N LEU A 278 -12.85 0.92 -24.19
CA LEU A 278 -13.82 0.35 -23.25
C LEU A 278 -15.14 -0.02 -23.95
N LEU A 279 -15.62 0.84 -24.85
CA LEU A 279 -16.83 0.62 -25.61
C LEU A 279 -16.74 -0.63 -26.49
N GLU A 280 -15.69 -0.76 -27.28
CA GLU A 280 -15.53 -1.90 -28.19
C GLU A 280 -15.28 -3.20 -27.42
N MET A 281 -14.49 -3.15 -26.33
CA MET A 281 -14.30 -4.30 -25.46
C MET A 281 -15.59 -4.70 -24.75
N SER A 282 -16.43 -3.75 -24.34
CA SER A 282 -17.74 -4.03 -23.73
C SER A 282 -18.69 -4.78 -24.67
N ALA A 283 -18.57 -4.58 -25.98
CA ALA A 283 -19.39 -5.28 -26.97
C ALA A 283 -18.90 -6.73 -27.23
N VAL A 284 -17.66 -7.05 -26.87
CA VAL A 284 -17.03 -8.34 -27.19
C VAL A 284 -16.90 -9.26 -25.99
N VAL A 285 -16.50 -8.70 -24.84
CA VAL A 285 -16.19 -9.49 -23.65
C VAL A 285 -17.50 -9.87 -22.94
N PRO A 286 -17.73 -11.17 -22.64
CA PRO A 286 -18.89 -11.59 -21.88
C PRO A 286 -18.79 -11.18 -20.41
N ASP A 287 -19.92 -11.17 -19.70
CA ASP A 287 -19.98 -11.02 -18.25
C ASP A 287 -19.31 -9.71 -17.75
N GLY A 288 -18.29 -9.83 -16.89
CA GLY A 288 -17.63 -8.74 -16.19
C GLY A 288 -16.34 -8.22 -16.83
N ILE A 289 -16.21 -6.90 -16.91
CA ILE A 289 -14.95 -6.20 -17.23
C ILE A 289 -14.52 -5.39 -16.00
N VAL A 290 -13.24 -5.49 -15.62
CA VAL A 290 -12.66 -4.65 -14.57
C VAL A 290 -11.67 -3.69 -15.19
N ALA A 291 -11.91 -2.40 -15.03
CA ALA A 291 -11.07 -1.34 -15.57
C ALA A 291 -10.39 -0.58 -14.42
N PHE A 292 -9.07 -0.65 -14.37
CA PHE A 292 -8.24 0.01 -13.36
C PHE A 292 -7.65 1.31 -13.91
N PHE A 293 -7.91 2.42 -13.22
CA PHE A 293 -7.32 3.72 -13.47
C PHE A 293 -6.12 4.00 -12.57
N THR A 294 -5.31 4.98 -12.96
CA THR A 294 -4.12 5.40 -12.20
C THR A 294 -4.44 6.12 -10.89
N SER A 295 -5.53 6.89 -10.83
CA SER A 295 -5.94 7.65 -9.64
C SER A 295 -7.44 8.01 -9.68
N TYR A 296 -8.03 8.26 -8.51
CA TYR A 296 -9.43 8.69 -8.39
C TYR A 296 -9.73 9.98 -9.17
N GLN A 297 -8.85 10.98 -9.05
CA GLN A 297 -9.03 12.25 -9.77
C GLN A 297 -9.01 12.04 -11.29
N TYR A 298 -8.11 11.18 -11.77
CA TYR A 298 -8.03 10.88 -13.21
C TYR A 298 -9.27 10.11 -13.69
N MET A 299 -9.76 9.16 -12.89
CA MET A 299 -10.99 8.42 -13.19
C MET A 299 -12.20 9.36 -13.24
N GLU A 300 -12.38 10.23 -12.24
CA GLU A 300 -13.48 11.20 -12.17
C GLU A 300 -13.48 12.13 -13.39
N SER A 301 -12.32 12.73 -13.71
CA SER A 301 -12.17 13.59 -14.89
C SER A 301 -12.43 12.84 -16.20
N THR A 302 -12.00 11.58 -16.30
CA THR A 302 -12.18 10.76 -17.51
C THR A 302 -13.65 10.40 -17.70
N VAL A 303 -14.33 9.96 -16.64
CA VAL A 303 -15.76 9.60 -16.67
C VAL A 303 -16.63 10.83 -16.95
N ALA A 304 -16.31 11.99 -16.36
CA ALA A 304 -17.01 13.23 -16.65
C ALA A 304 -16.89 13.61 -18.13
N SER A 305 -15.69 13.52 -18.70
CA SER A 305 -15.49 13.79 -20.14
C SER A 305 -16.20 12.75 -21.03
N TRP A 306 -16.24 11.48 -20.65
CA TRP A 306 -16.99 10.45 -21.38
C TRP A 306 -18.50 10.67 -21.37
N TYR A 307 -19.03 11.28 -20.29
CA TYR A 307 -20.43 11.69 -20.22
C TYR A 307 -20.70 12.84 -21.18
N GLU A 308 -19.89 13.91 -21.16
CA GLU A 308 -20.03 15.06 -22.07
C GLU A 308 -19.90 14.67 -23.55
N GLN A 309 -19.04 13.70 -23.87
CA GLN A 309 -18.83 13.19 -25.23
C GLN A 309 -19.91 12.18 -25.69
N GLY A 310 -20.83 11.76 -24.80
CA GLY A 310 -21.86 10.77 -25.11
C GLY A 310 -21.35 9.33 -25.29
N ILE A 311 -20.10 9.03 -24.89
CA ILE A 311 -19.52 7.68 -24.97
C ILE A 311 -20.14 6.79 -23.88
N LEU A 312 -20.36 7.36 -22.69
CA LEU A 312 -20.83 6.62 -21.52
C LEU A 312 -22.20 5.97 -21.75
N GLU A 313 -23.11 6.64 -22.46
CA GLU A 313 -24.43 6.10 -22.81
C GLU A 313 -24.31 4.85 -23.68
N ASN A 314 -23.37 4.83 -24.63
CA ASN A 314 -23.15 3.68 -25.49
C ASN A 314 -22.57 2.50 -24.71
N ILE A 315 -21.69 2.76 -23.73
CA ILE A 315 -21.18 1.72 -22.83
C ILE A 315 -22.32 1.15 -21.99
N GLN A 316 -23.20 2.00 -21.46
CA GLN A 316 -24.37 1.59 -20.65
C GLN A 316 -25.39 0.75 -21.44
N ARG A 317 -25.49 0.94 -22.75
CA ARG A 317 -26.30 0.09 -23.63
C ARG A 317 -25.76 -1.34 -23.68
N ASN A 318 -24.44 -1.52 -23.62
CA ASN A 318 -23.81 -2.83 -23.67
C ASN A 318 -23.78 -3.50 -22.29
N LYS A 319 -23.36 -2.78 -21.23
CA LYS A 319 -23.17 -3.32 -19.87
C LYS A 319 -23.48 -2.29 -18.80
N LEU A 320 -23.88 -2.76 -17.61
CA LEU A 320 -24.05 -1.88 -16.45
C LEU A 320 -22.70 -1.39 -15.93
N LEU A 321 -22.64 -0.15 -15.48
CA LEU A 321 -21.38 0.48 -15.09
C LEU A 321 -21.43 0.84 -13.60
N PHE A 322 -20.42 0.38 -12.87
CA PHE A 322 -20.23 0.63 -11.45
C PHE A 322 -18.88 1.33 -11.25
N ILE A 323 -18.87 2.39 -10.44
CA ILE A 323 -17.70 3.23 -10.22
C ILE A 323 -17.30 3.13 -8.75
N GLU A 324 -16.01 2.87 -8.48
CA GLU A 324 -15.44 2.89 -7.14
C GLU A 324 -15.41 4.33 -6.60
N THR A 325 -15.93 4.53 -5.39
CA THR A 325 -15.79 5.79 -4.66
C THR A 325 -14.79 5.62 -3.52
N GLN A 326 -14.37 6.72 -2.90
CA GLN A 326 -13.45 6.65 -1.75
C GLN A 326 -14.17 6.12 -0.49
N ASP A 327 -15.50 6.17 -0.47
CA ASP A 327 -16.29 5.65 0.63
C ASP A 327 -16.36 4.11 0.58
N GLY A 328 -16.11 3.50 1.75
CA GLY A 328 -16.09 2.05 1.88
C GLY A 328 -17.48 1.44 1.72
N ALA A 329 -18.52 2.10 2.28
CA ALA A 329 -19.87 1.57 2.25
C ALA A 329 -20.45 1.58 0.82
N GLU A 330 -20.33 2.70 0.11
CA GLU A 330 -20.74 2.80 -1.30
C GLU A 330 -19.99 1.80 -2.19
N THR A 331 -18.68 1.64 -1.99
CA THR A 331 -17.88 0.67 -2.75
C THR A 331 -18.35 -0.76 -2.53
N SER A 332 -18.71 -1.13 -1.30
CA SER A 332 -19.27 -2.46 -1.00
C SER A 332 -20.60 -2.69 -1.72
N VAL A 333 -21.49 -1.69 -1.73
CA VAL A 333 -22.78 -1.77 -2.46
C VAL A 333 -22.55 -1.87 -3.97
N ALA A 334 -21.63 -1.06 -4.52
CA ALA A 334 -21.30 -1.10 -5.95
C ALA A 334 -20.74 -2.46 -6.37
N LEU A 335 -19.92 -3.09 -5.52
CA LEU A 335 -19.37 -4.41 -5.79
C LEU A 335 -20.44 -5.51 -5.74
N GLU A 336 -21.33 -5.47 -4.75
CA GLU A 336 -22.44 -6.42 -4.63
C GLU A 336 -23.34 -6.35 -5.88
N LYS A 337 -23.71 -5.13 -6.30
CA LYS A 337 -24.50 -4.94 -7.53
C LYS A 337 -23.75 -5.30 -8.81
N TYR A 338 -22.44 -5.14 -8.85
CA TYR A 338 -21.60 -5.62 -9.94
C TYR A 338 -21.66 -7.16 -10.07
N GLN A 339 -21.54 -7.88 -8.95
CA GLN A 339 -21.61 -9.34 -8.93
C GLN A 339 -23.00 -9.83 -9.35
N GLU A 340 -24.08 -9.27 -8.77
CA GLU A 340 -25.45 -9.58 -9.16
C GLU A 340 -25.69 -9.35 -10.67
N ALA A 341 -25.17 -8.26 -11.24
CA ALA A 341 -25.34 -7.95 -12.65
C ALA A 341 -24.59 -8.91 -13.59
N CYS A 342 -23.46 -9.47 -13.14
CA CYS A 342 -22.74 -10.50 -13.89
C CYS A 342 -23.49 -11.83 -13.89
N GLU A 343 -24.14 -12.20 -12.79
CA GLU A 343 -24.90 -13.46 -12.68
C GLU A 343 -26.25 -13.39 -13.39
N ASN A 344 -26.89 -12.22 -13.40
CA ASN A 344 -28.19 -12.00 -14.04
C ASN A 344 -28.12 -11.85 -15.58
N GLY A 345 -26.95 -12.05 -16.20
CA GLY A 345 -26.77 -12.15 -17.65
C GLY A 345 -26.72 -10.81 -18.42
N ARG A 346 -26.85 -9.66 -17.74
CA ARG A 346 -26.73 -8.33 -18.39
C ARG A 346 -25.28 -7.93 -18.63
N GLY A 347 -24.35 -8.42 -17.81
CA GLY A 347 -22.94 -8.04 -17.83
C GLY A 347 -22.69 -6.69 -17.15
N ALA A 348 -21.49 -6.55 -16.61
CA ALA A 348 -21.14 -5.39 -15.80
C ALA A 348 -19.71 -4.92 -16.05
N ILE A 349 -19.45 -3.66 -15.77
CA ILE A 349 -18.13 -3.03 -15.84
C ILE A 349 -17.86 -2.34 -14.51
N LEU A 350 -16.75 -2.69 -13.87
CA LEU A 350 -16.28 -2.04 -12.65
C LEU A 350 -15.11 -1.12 -12.97
N LEU A 351 -15.33 0.19 -12.84
CA LEU A 351 -14.27 1.20 -12.91
C LEU A 351 -13.69 1.39 -11.50
N SER A 352 -12.41 1.07 -11.33
CA SER A 352 -11.72 1.08 -10.05
C SER A 352 -10.34 1.72 -10.18
N VAL A 353 -9.66 1.94 -9.06
CA VAL A 353 -8.31 2.51 -9.03
C VAL A 353 -7.28 1.42 -8.70
N ALA A 354 -6.17 1.39 -9.43
CA ALA A 354 -5.11 0.38 -9.26
C ALA A 354 -4.47 0.36 -7.86
N ARG A 355 -4.58 1.46 -7.11
CA ARG A 355 -4.13 1.60 -5.71
C ARG A 355 -5.30 1.81 -4.74
N GLY A 356 -6.50 1.46 -5.17
CA GLY A 356 -7.73 1.53 -4.36
C GLY A 356 -7.85 0.35 -3.40
N LYS A 357 -8.96 0.29 -2.67
CA LYS A 357 -9.23 -0.83 -1.75
C LYS A 357 -9.62 -2.08 -2.55
N VAL A 358 -10.31 -1.87 -3.67
CA VAL A 358 -10.78 -2.93 -4.56
C VAL A 358 -9.62 -3.74 -5.15
N SER A 359 -8.51 -3.09 -5.51
CA SER A 359 -7.34 -3.77 -6.08
C SER A 359 -6.46 -4.50 -5.06
N GLU A 360 -6.73 -4.39 -3.76
CA GLU A 360 -5.96 -5.04 -2.70
C GLU A 360 -6.71 -6.22 -2.05
N GLY A 361 -8.00 -6.05 -1.75
CA GLY A 361 -8.75 -7.01 -0.94
C GLY A 361 -9.73 -7.91 -1.69
N ILE A 362 -10.09 -7.55 -2.93
CA ILE A 362 -11.19 -8.23 -3.66
C ILE A 362 -10.61 -9.05 -4.82
N ASP A 363 -11.16 -10.25 -4.97
CA ASP A 363 -10.74 -11.21 -5.98
C ASP A 363 -11.83 -11.38 -7.04
N PHE A 364 -11.45 -11.25 -8.32
CA PHE A 364 -12.37 -11.40 -9.45
C PHE A 364 -12.26 -12.82 -10.00
N VAL A 365 -13.12 -13.70 -9.50
CA VAL A 365 -13.10 -15.12 -9.84
C VAL A 365 -13.95 -15.39 -11.10
N HIS A 366 -13.44 -16.20 -12.04
CA HIS A 366 -14.21 -16.69 -13.18
C HIS A 366 -14.86 -15.60 -14.03
N HIS A 367 -16.20 -15.61 -14.13
CA HIS A 367 -16.95 -14.71 -14.99
C HIS A 367 -17.01 -13.26 -14.45
N PHE A 368 -16.62 -13.03 -13.19
CA PHE A 368 -16.58 -11.69 -12.62
C PHE A 368 -15.47 -10.80 -13.20
N GLY A 369 -14.53 -11.33 -13.99
CA GLY A 369 -13.41 -10.54 -14.51
C GLY A 369 -12.82 -11.13 -15.78
N ARG A 370 -13.63 -11.32 -16.82
CA ARG A 370 -13.20 -11.91 -18.10
C ARG A 370 -12.21 -11.04 -18.86
N ALA A 371 -12.28 -9.73 -18.69
CA ALA A 371 -11.23 -8.83 -19.13
C ALA A 371 -10.86 -7.87 -18.02
N VAL A 372 -9.55 -7.75 -17.77
CA VAL A 372 -8.99 -6.70 -16.93
C VAL A 372 -8.25 -5.70 -17.82
N ILE A 373 -8.70 -4.44 -17.76
CA ILE A 373 -8.13 -3.33 -18.52
C ILE A 373 -7.36 -2.43 -17.56
N MET A 374 -6.06 -2.31 -17.76
CA MET A 374 -5.19 -1.40 -17.03
C MET A 374 -5.03 -0.11 -17.82
N PHE A 375 -5.77 0.94 -17.44
CA PHE A 375 -5.68 2.26 -18.05
C PHE A 375 -4.46 3.03 -17.54
N GLY A 376 -3.45 3.12 -18.40
CA GLY A 376 -2.22 3.83 -18.07
C GLY A 376 -1.28 3.06 -17.14
N VAL A 377 -0.17 3.69 -16.79
CA VAL A 377 0.81 3.12 -15.85
C VAL A 377 0.58 3.72 -14.45
N PRO A 378 0.33 2.91 -13.40
CA PRO A 378 -0.05 3.40 -12.07
C PRO A 378 1.17 3.90 -11.26
N TYR A 379 1.76 5.01 -11.70
CA TYR A 379 2.80 5.71 -10.95
C TYR A 379 2.22 6.39 -9.70
N VAL A 380 2.98 6.35 -8.61
CA VAL A 380 2.73 7.24 -7.46
C VAL A 380 2.96 8.68 -7.91
N TYR A 381 2.26 9.61 -7.27
CA TYR A 381 2.50 11.04 -7.45
C TYR A 381 3.98 11.38 -7.18
N THR A 382 4.71 11.70 -8.25
CA THR A 382 6.17 11.89 -8.22
C THR A 382 6.62 13.18 -7.55
N GLN A 383 5.70 14.14 -7.36
CA GLN A 383 6.03 15.41 -6.71
C GLN A 383 6.00 15.33 -5.19
N SER A 384 5.38 14.27 -4.63
CA SER A 384 5.35 14.01 -3.18
C SER A 384 6.76 14.00 -2.60
N ARG A 385 6.98 14.78 -1.54
CA ARG A 385 8.28 14.89 -0.87
C ARG A 385 8.67 13.62 -0.13
N ILE A 386 7.69 12.89 0.40
CA ILE A 386 7.89 11.57 1.02
C ILE A 386 8.54 10.61 0.02
N LEU A 387 8.03 10.58 -1.22
CA LEU A 387 8.58 9.71 -2.26
C LEU A 387 10.00 10.15 -2.66
N LYS A 388 10.25 11.45 -2.83
CA LYS A 388 11.59 11.96 -3.14
C LYS A 388 12.61 11.60 -2.06
N ALA A 389 12.28 11.83 -0.79
CA ALA A 389 13.13 11.45 0.33
C ALA A 389 13.37 9.93 0.39
N ARG A 390 12.36 9.12 0.04
CA ARG A 390 12.53 7.66 -0.07
C ARG A 390 13.46 7.28 -1.21
N LEU A 391 13.32 7.90 -2.38
CA LEU A 391 14.15 7.65 -3.55
C LEU A 391 15.62 8.03 -3.29
N GLU A 392 15.85 9.17 -2.63
CA GLU A 392 17.19 9.57 -2.16
C GLU A 392 17.78 8.54 -1.19
N TYR A 393 16.99 8.07 -0.21
CA TYR A 393 17.44 7.04 0.73
C TYR A 393 17.81 5.72 0.02
N LEU A 394 16.97 5.26 -0.92
CA LEU A 394 17.19 4.04 -1.69
C LEU A 394 18.44 4.14 -2.58
N ARG A 395 18.71 5.31 -3.13
CA ARG A 395 19.91 5.58 -3.93
C ARG A 395 21.17 5.54 -3.06
N ASP A 396 21.14 6.23 -1.93
CA ASP A 396 22.34 6.46 -1.11
C ASP A 396 22.71 5.23 -0.27
N GLN A 397 21.74 4.48 0.28
CA GLN A 397 22.01 3.31 1.13
C GLN A 397 21.99 1.98 0.37
N PHE A 398 21.04 1.80 -0.56
CA PHE A 398 20.80 0.51 -1.23
C PHE A 398 21.23 0.50 -2.71
N GLN A 399 21.79 1.59 -3.22
CA GLN A 399 22.26 1.74 -4.60
C GLN A 399 21.18 1.46 -5.66
N ILE A 400 19.92 1.69 -5.32
CA ILE A 400 18.78 1.52 -6.24
C ILE A 400 18.53 2.85 -6.95
N ARG A 401 18.51 2.83 -8.28
CA ARG A 401 18.23 4.04 -9.07
C ARG A 401 16.77 4.46 -8.91
N GLU A 402 16.54 5.78 -8.96
CA GLU A 402 15.21 6.34 -8.73
C GLU A 402 14.16 5.84 -9.75
N ASN A 403 14.52 5.86 -11.05
CA ASN A 403 13.65 5.36 -12.11
C ASN A 403 13.39 3.84 -12.00
N ASP A 404 14.33 3.08 -11.44
CA ASP A 404 14.17 1.65 -11.28
C ASP A 404 13.13 1.31 -10.21
N PHE A 405 13.16 2.02 -9.08
CA PHE A 405 12.15 1.87 -8.04
C PHE A 405 10.77 2.35 -8.50
N LEU A 406 10.68 3.49 -9.18
CA LEU A 406 9.41 4.00 -9.71
C LEU A 406 8.77 3.01 -10.70
N THR A 407 9.59 2.44 -11.58
CA THR A 407 9.10 1.45 -12.56
C THR A 407 8.74 0.14 -11.88
N PHE A 408 9.53 -0.31 -10.91
CA PHE A 408 9.21 -1.49 -10.10
C PHE A 408 7.87 -1.34 -9.39
N ASP A 409 7.68 -0.24 -8.65
CA ASP A 409 6.45 -0.05 -7.89
C ASP A 409 5.22 0.08 -8.80
N ALA A 410 5.35 0.73 -9.96
CA ALA A 410 4.28 0.81 -10.94
C ALA A 410 3.93 -0.54 -11.56
N MET A 411 4.92 -1.34 -11.96
CA MET A 411 4.68 -2.67 -12.55
C MET A 411 4.15 -3.67 -11.52
N ARG A 412 4.60 -3.58 -10.26
CA ARG A 412 4.08 -4.39 -9.16
C ARG A 412 2.57 -4.19 -8.97
N HIS A 413 2.11 -2.94 -8.90
CA HIS A 413 0.67 -2.65 -8.75
C HIS A 413 -0.12 -3.01 -10.01
N ALA A 414 0.42 -2.73 -11.21
CA ALA A 414 -0.25 -3.10 -12.45
C ALA A 414 -0.44 -4.62 -12.57
N ALA A 415 0.61 -5.40 -12.30
CA ALA A 415 0.56 -6.85 -12.31
C ALA A 415 -0.31 -7.41 -11.19
N GLN A 416 -0.32 -6.80 -10.00
CA GLN A 416 -1.20 -7.18 -8.90
C GLN A 416 -2.68 -7.04 -9.28
N CYS A 417 -3.06 -5.93 -9.93
CA CYS A 417 -4.44 -5.72 -10.37
C CYS A 417 -4.83 -6.71 -11.48
N VAL A 418 -3.96 -6.86 -12.49
CA VAL A 418 -4.20 -7.73 -13.64
C VAL A 418 -4.22 -9.20 -13.25
N GLY A 419 -3.35 -9.61 -12.33
CA GLY A 419 -3.24 -10.99 -11.84
C GLY A 419 -4.43 -11.47 -11.03
N ARG A 420 -5.38 -10.60 -10.66
CA ARG A 420 -6.59 -10.99 -9.93
C ARG A 420 -7.62 -11.71 -10.77
N ALA A 421 -7.55 -11.57 -12.10
CA ALA A 421 -8.51 -12.14 -13.05
C ALA A 421 -8.50 -13.68 -13.11
N ILE A 422 -7.40 -14.31 -12.67
CA ILE A 422 -7.17 -15.75 -12.87
C ILE A 422 -6.91 -16.40 -11.53
N ARG A 423 -7.70 -17.44 -11.24
CA ARG A 423 -7.56 -18.26 -10.02
C ARG A 423 -7.23 -19.72 -10.29
N GLY A 424 -7.57 -20.23 -11.47
CA GLY A 424 -7.41 -21.64 -11.80
C GLY A 424 -7.09 -21.88 -13.27
N LYS A 425 -6.74 -23.13 -13.59
CA LYS A 425 -6.40 -23.59 -14.95
C LYS A 425 -7.61 -23.74 -15.87
N THR A 426 -8.80 -23.88 -15.30
CA THR A 426 -10.06 -23.88 -16.04
C THR A 426 -10.55 -22.46 -16.35
N ASP A 427 -10.00 -21.48 -15.65
CA ASP A 427 -10.35 -20.08 -15.83
C ASP A 427 -9.63 -19.47 -17.02
N TYR A 428 -10.21 -18.43 -17.58
CA TYR A 428 -9.56 -17.64 -18.62
C TYR A 428 -9.86 -16.16 -18.46
N GLY A 429 -8.84 -15.36 -18.74
CA GLY A 429 -8.90 -13.91 -18.58
C GLY A 429 -8.09 -13.19 -19.64
N LEU A 430 -8.69 -12.15 -20.21
CA LEU A 430 -8.03 -11.19 -21.08
C LEU A 430 -7.35 -10.12 -20.23
N MET A 431 -6.08 -9.85 -20.50
CA MET A 431 -5.27 -8.91 -19.73
C MET A 431 -4.81 -7.78 -20.64
N ILE A 432 -5.48 -6.63 -20.58
CA ILE A 432 -5.21 -5.51 -21.49
C ILE A 432 -4.42 -4.43 -20.75
N PHE A 433 -3.25 -4.10 -21.28
CA PHE A 433 -2.44 -2.97 -20.85
C PHE A 433 -2.62 -1.80 -21.81
N ALA A 434 -3.41 -0.81 -21.43
CA ALA A 434 -3.77 0.35 -22.27
C ALA A 434 -2.79 1.52 -22.05
N ASP A 435 -1.54 1.34 -22.49
CA ASP A 435 -0.53 2.40 -22.59
C ASP A 435 0.65 1.91 -23.42
N LYS A 436 1.12 2.72 -24.38
CA LYS A 436 2.33 2.43 -25.17
C LYS A 436 3.56 2.19 -24.29
N ARG A 437 3.61 2.76 -23.08
CA ARG A 437 4.75 2.62 -22.17
C ARG A 437 4.99 1.18 -21.70
N PHE A 438 3.97 0.32 -21.62
CA PHE A 438 4.16 -1.09 -21.24
C PHE A 438 5.00 -1.87 -22.26
N ALA A 439 5.02 -1.44 -23.53
CA ALA A 439 5.79 -2.09 -24.59
C ALA A 439 7.31 -1.92 -24.44
N ARG A 440 7.76 -0.93 -23.65
CA ARG A 440 9.19 -0.69 -23.45
C ARG A 440 9.80 -1.81 -22.61
N ALA A 441 11.01 -2.24 -22.98
CA ALA A 441 11.71 -3.36 -22.35
C ALA A 441 11.93 -3.18 -20.84
N ASP A 442 12.16 -1.96 -20.37
CA ASP A 442 12.37 -1.62 -18.96
C ASP A 442 11.14 -1.89 -18.07
N LYS A 443 9.94 -1.78 -18.65
CA LYS A 443 8.66 -2.02 -17.99
C LYS A 443 8.20 -3.46 -18.19
N ARG A 444 8.23 -3.91 -19.44
CA ARG A 444 7.87 -5.29 -19.81
C ARG A 444 8.67 -6.31 -19.01
N GLY A 445 9.99 -6.10 -18.89
CA GLY A 445 10.87 -7.01 -18.17
C GLY A 445 10.61 -7.09 -16.67
N LYS A 446 9.87 -6.14 -16.08
CA LYS A 446 9.48 -6.14 -14.65
C LYS A 446 8.09 -6.73 -14.41
N LEU A 447 7.36 -7.14 -15.45
CA LEU A 447 6.15 -7.93 -15.25
C LEU A 447 6.50 -9.33 -14.71
N PRO A 448 5.60 -10.06 -14.05
CA PRO A 448 5.84 -11.45 -13.69
C PRO A 448 6.12 -12.32 -14.91
N ARG A 449 7.03 -13.27 -14.76
CA ARG A 449 7.48 -14.15 -15.85
C ARG A 449 6.33 -14.88 -16.55
N TRP A 450 5.38 -15.39 -15.77
CA TRP A 450 4.21 -16.10 -16.29
C TRP A 450 3.29 -15.23 -17.18
N ILE A 451 3.34 -13.90 -17.06
CA ILE A 451 2.67 -12.97 -17.99
C ILE A 451 3.54 -12.77 -19.23
N GLN A 452 4.85 -12.56 -19.04
CA GLN A 452 5.78 -12.30 -20.13
C GLN A 452 5.85 -13.45 -21.14
N GLU A 453 5.81 -14.70 -20.67
CA GLU A 453 5.85 -15.90 -21.53
C GLU A 453 4.69 -15.99 -22.52
N HIS A 454 3.54 -15.39 -22.19
CA HIS A 454 2.35 -15.36 -23.03
C HIS A 454 2.16 -14.01 -23.75
N LEU A 455 3.04 -13.05 -23.53
CA LEU A 455 3.05 -11.76 -24.22
C LEU A 455 3.85 -11.89 -25.51
N THR A 456 3.17 -12.29 -26.58
CA THR A 456 3.76 -12.42 -27.91
C THR A 456 4.16 -11.06 -28.49
N ASP A 457 5.18 -11.03 -29.35
CA ASP A 457 5.62 -9.78 -29.98
C ASP A 457 4.54 -9.16 -30.90
N ALA A 458 3.65 -9.99 -31.45
CA ALA A 458 2.48 -9.53 -32.18
C ALA A 458 1.54 -8.70 -31.28
N ASN A 459 1.45 -9.02 -29.99
CA ASN A 459 0.56 -8.38 -29.03
C ASN A 459 1.20 -7.16 -28.31
N LEU A 460 2.39 -6.71 -28.72
CA LEU A 460 3.18 -5.76 -27.96
C LEU A 460 2.83 -4.28 -28.18
N ASN A 461 2.09 -3.95 -29.24
CA ASN A 461 1.70 -2.57 -29.55
C ASN A 461 0.50 -2.55 -30.51
N LEU A 462 -0.57 -3.21 -30.11
CA LEU A 462 -1.79 -3.31 -30.90
C LEU A 462 -2.52 -1.96 -30.96
N THR A 463 -3.24 -1.77 -32.06
CA THR A 463 -4.35 -0.81 -32.14
C THR A 463 -5.57 -1.31 -31.36
N VAL A 464 -6.55 -0.45 -31.11
CA VAL A 464 -7.78 -0.86 -30.41
C VAL A 464 -8.52 -1.93 -31.21
N ASP A 465 -8.76 -1.71 -32.50
CA ASP A 465 -9.44 -2.68 -33.38
C ASP A 465 -8.72 -4.05 -33.46
N GLU A 466 -7.39 -4.05 -33.62
CA GLU A 466 -6.59 -5.29 -33.63
C GLU A 466 -6.70 -6.02 -32.27
N GLY A 467 -6.63 -5.28 -31.16
CA GLY A 467 -6.82 -5.83 -29.82
C GLY A 467 -8.19 -6.48 -29.66
N VAL A 468 -9.24 -5.86 -30.18
CA VAL A 468 -10.61 -6.39 -30.18
C VAL A 468 -10.71 -7.66 -31.02
N GLN A 469 -10.04 -7.73 -32.17
CA GLN A 469 -10.02 -8.95 -33.00
C GLN A 469 -9.31 -10.11 -32.28
N VAL A 470 -8.17 -9.84 -31.64
CA VAL A 470 -7.46 -10.82 -30.81
C VAL A 470 -8.35 -11.28 -29.65
N ALA A 471 -9.05 -10.36 -28.99
CA ALA A 471 -10.01 -10.68 -27.92
C ALA A 471 -11.14 -11.59 -28.42
N LYS A 472 -11.76 -11.29 -29.57
CA LYS A 472 -12.80 -12.13 -30.18
C LYS A 472 -12.28 -13.54 -30.47
N TYR A 473 -11.08 -13.64 -31.05
CA TYR A 473 -10.47 -14.92 -31.36
C TYR A 473 -10.19 -15.73 -30.09
N PHE A 474 -9.56 -15.10 -29.09
CA PHE A 474 -9.24 -15.69 -27.81
C PHE A 474 -10.49 -16.23 -27.10
N LEU A 475 -11.53 -15.41 -26.96
CA LEU A 475 -12.76 -15.79 -26.27
C LEU A 475 -13.48 -16.94 -26.98
N ARG A 476 -13.51 -16.96 -28.32
CA ARG A 476 -14.12 -18.06 -29.10
C ARG A 476 -13.38 -19.38 -28.92
N GLN A 477 -12.05 -19.35 -28.87
CA GLN A 477 -11.25 -20.56 -28.63
C GLN A 477 -11.40 -21.04 -27.18
N MET A 478 -11.43 -20.13 -26.21
CA MET A 478 -11.49 -20.48 -24.79
C MET A 478 -12.88 -20.89 -24.29
N ALA A 479 -13.94 -20.47 -25.00
CA ALA A 479 -15.31 -20.86 -24.69
C ALA A 479 -15.66 -22.32 -25.05
N GLN A 480 -14.77 -23.03 -25.74
CA GLN A 480 -14.95 -24.46 -26.03
C GLN A 480 -14.88 -25.29 -24.73
N PRO A 481 -15.61 -26.43 -24.66
CA PRO A 481 -15.56 -27.31 -23.50
C PRO A 481 -14.12 -27.77 -23.27
N PHE A 482 -13.62 -27.57 -22.06
CA PHE A 482 -12.28 -27.97 -21.65
C PHE A 482 -12.43 -28.91 -20.46
N HIS A 483 -12.29 -30.20 -20.73
CA HIS A 483 -12.54 -31.23 -19.75
C HIS A 483 -11.27 -31.53 -18.93
N ARG A 484 -11.45 -32.28 -17.84
CA ARG A 484 -10.35 -32.69 -16.99
C ARG A 484 -9.32 -33.56 -17.73
N GLU A 485 -9.80 -34.38 -18.66
CA GLU A 485 -8.97 -35.29 -19.47
C GLU A 485 -7.92 -34.52 -20.29
N ASP A 486 -8.26 -33.34 -20.81
CA ASP A 486 -7.34 -32.50 -21.59
C ASP A 486 -6.21 -31.90 -20.74
N GLN A 487 -6.36 -31.93 -19.41
CA GLN A 487 -5.36 -31.41 -18.47
C GLN A 487 -4.39 -32.48 -18.00
N LEU A 488 -4.79 -33.76 -18.05
CA LEU A 488 -4.00 -34.88 -17.53
C LEU A 488 -2.70 -35.02 -18.32
N GLY A 489 -1.58 -35.16 -17.61
CA GLY A 489 -0.24 -35.27 -18.19
C GLY A 489 0.42 -33.93 -18.54
N LEU A 490 -0.29 -32.81 -18.55
CA LEU A 490 0.28 -31.48 -18.82
C LEU A 490 0.17 -30.53 -17.63
N SER A 491 -1.04 -30.12 -17.29
CA SER A 491 -1.31 -29.17 -16.20
C SER A 491 -1.90 -29.82 -14.95
N LEU A 492 -2.31 -31.09 -15.04
CA LEU A 492 -2.77 -31.92 -13.94
C LEU A 492 -2.04 -33.26 -13.99
N LEU A 493 -1.60 -33.76 -12.83
CA LEU A 493 -0.87 -35.02 -12.70
C LEU A 493 -1.67 -36.01 -11.85
N SER A 494 -1.75 -37.26 -12.29
CA SER A 494 -2.28 -38.37 -11.49
C SER A 494 -1.22 -38.97 -10.56
N LEU A 495 -1.63 -39.81 -9.62
CA LEU A 495 -0.70 -40.47 -8.68
C LEU A 495 0.37 -41.30 -9.42
N GLU A 496 -0.04 -42.10 -10.41
CA GLU A 496 0.87 -42.94 -11.20
C GLU A 496 1.85 -42.09 -12.04
N GLN A 497 1.40 -40.93 -12.54
CA GLN A 497 2.24 -40.01 -13.31
C GLN A 497 3.30 -39.31 -12.46
N LEU A 498 3.08 -39.16 -11.14
CA LEU A 498 4.06 -38.57 -10.23
C LEU A 498 5.26 -39.49 -9.96
N GLU A 499 5.05 -40.81 -10.03
CA GLU A 499 6.12 -41.80 -9.83
C GLU A 499 7.04 -41.95 -11.06
N SER A 500 6.63 -41.41 -12.21
CA SER A 500 7.39 -41.47 -13.45
C SER A 500 8.61 -40.54 -13.42
N GLU A 501 9.80 -41.07 -13.72
CA GLU A 501 11.05 -40.30 -13.75
C GLU A 501 11.00 -39.13 -14.74
N GLU A 502 10.31 -39.28 -15.87
CA GLU A 502 10.12 -38.23 -16.87
C GLU A 502 9.38 -37.01 -16.29
N THR A 503 8.38 -37.24 -15.44
CA THR A 503 7.63 -36.19 -14.76
C THR A 503 8.51 -35.44 -13.76
N LEU A 504 9.35 -36.17 -13.03
CA LEU A 504 10.31 -35.57 -12.09
C LEU A 504 11.32 -34.66 -12.82
N GLN A 505 11.86 -35.12 -13.96
CA GLN A 505 12.74 -34.31 -14.80
C GLN A 505 12.03 -33.05 -15.32
N ARG A 506 10.77 -33.18 -15.74
CA ARG A 506 9.96 -32.03 -16.19
C ARG A 506 9.71 -31.02 -15.07
N ILE A 507 9.40 -31.47 -13.86
CA ILE A 507 9.20 -30.59 -12.69
C ILE A 507 10.49 -29.82 -12.37
N GLN A 508 11.65 -30.46 -12.45
CA GLN A 508 12.94 -29.81 -12.26
C GLN A 508 13.22 -28.70 -13.28
N GLN A 509 12.73 -28.84 -14.52
CA GLN A 509 12.89 -27.81 -15.56
C GLN A 509 11.95 -26.60 -15.38
N ILE A 510 10.78 -26.81 -14.77
CA ILE A 510 9.75 -25.76 -14.58
C ILE A 510 10.16 -24.78 -13.48
N ALA A 511 10.75 -25.29 -12.39
CA ALA A 511 11.20 -24.46 -11.29
C ALA A 511 12.55 -23.83 -11.63
N GLN A 512 12.60 -22.50 -11.71
CA GLN A 512 13.87 -21.78 -11.94
C GLN A 512 14.21 -20.93 -10.74
N GLN A 513 15.47 -21.01 -10.31
CA GLN A 513 16.03 -20.13 -9.29
C GLN A 513 16.71 -18.94 -9.98
N LEU A 514 16.57 -17.76 -9.37
CA LEU A 514 17.25 -16.53 -9.73
C LEU A 514 18.48 -16.31 -8.86
#